data_AF-A0AB73T7J6-F1
#
_entry.id   AF-A0AB73T7J6-F1
#
_cell.length_a   1.000
_cell.length_b   1.000
_cell.length_c   1.000
_cell.angle_alpha   90.00
_cell.angle_beta   90.00
_cell.angle_gamma   90.00
#
_symmetry.space_group_name_H-M   'P 1'
#
loop_
_entity.id
_entity.type
_entity.pdbx_description
1 polymer ?
#
loop_
_entity_poly.entity_id
_entity_poly.type
_entity_poly.pdbx_seq_one_letter_code
_entity_poly.pdbx_strand_id
1 'polypeptide(L)'
;MQINQNLMRQNHTPLRRSNSQFQWIVIHHANKLEDARELTDYYKKNDVGASADFWVGFAGDIWQGNDYRNFYSWSIGGGVQGDGPHPYLQVALNTNSVSIEMCVHKRNQDTMNDTDKDWYFEDATVESAAWLTAHLMEELNVDIDHVIRHYDVNAKICPNPFVYDNDKTTWAGFKDKVVRYLGGGNGSPDITYYVQAGAYKDKATANEQAILMKILGFKVDVAFTDDLYKIEAGAFKDKDKADAMCEKLKKTGFTAVITTG
;
A
#
# COMPACT_ATOMS: atom_id res chain seq x y z
N MET A 1 -2.05 12.44 -7.46
CA MET A 1 -0.86 11.58 -7.53
C MET A 1 -0.84 10.88 -8.89
N GLN A 2 0.31 10.35 -9.32
CA GLN A 2 0.37 9.56 -10.55
C GLN A 2 -0.08 8.12 -10.28
N ILE A 3 -0.90 7.56 -11.18
CA ILE A 3 -1.26 6.15 -11.20
C ILE A 3 -0.47 5.49 -12.32
N ASN A 4 0.45 4.60 -11.97
CA ASN A 4 1.22 3.81 -12.94
C ASN A 4 0.38 2.64 -13.44
N GLN A 5 0.68 2.13 -14.64
CA GLN A 5 -0.01 0.97 -15.19
C GLN A 5 0.93 -0.20 -15.41
N ASN A 6 0.53 -1.37 -14.94
CA ASN A 6 1.17 -2.65 -15.24
C ASN A 6 0.11 -3.73 -15.40
N LEU A 7 -0.69 -3.59 -16.47
CA LEU A 7 -1.89 -4.40 -16.65
C LEU A 7 -1.57 -5.89 -16.87
N MET A 8 -2.27 -6.74 -16.11
CA MET A 8 -2.28 -8.19 -16.26
C MET A 8 -3.22 -8.62 -17.40
N ARG A 9 -2.98 -9.82 -17.95
CA ARG A 9 -3.82 -10.44 -19.00
C ARG A 9 -4.61 -11.65 -18.52
N GLN A 10 -4.44 -12.02 -17.26
CA GLN A 10 -5.01 -13.20 -16.59
C GLN A 10 -5.40 -12.83 -15.15
N ASN A 11 -5.97 -13.78 -14.39
CA ASN A 11 -6.50 -13.56 -13.04
C ASN A 11 -7.69 -12.59 -12.97
N HIS A 12 -8.51 -12.54 -14.02
CA HIS A 12 -9.64 -11.61 -14.13
C HIS A 12 -10.64 -12.16 -15.14
N THR A 13 -11.87 -11.66 -15.08
CA THR A 13 -12.92 -12.07 -16.01
C THR A 13 -13.41 -10.88 -16.82
N PRO A 14 -13.57 -11.01 -18.16
CA PRO A 14 -14.13 -9.95 -18.98
C PRO A 14 -15.51 -9.52 -18.51
N LEU A 15 -15.67 -8.22 -18.27
CA LEU A 15 -16.93 -7.57 -17.99
C LEU A 15 -16.75 -6.07 -18.27
N ARG A 16 -17.40 -5.57 -19.32
CA ARG A 16 -17.41 -4.14 -19.60
C ARG A 16 -18.31 -3.45 -18.57
N ARG A 17 -17.75 -2.47 -17.86
CA ARG A 17 -18.40 -1.81 -16.72
C ARG A 17 -18.53 -0.29 -16.92
N SER A 18 -19.75 0.21 -16.78
CA SER A 18 -20.05 1.64 -16.64
C SER A 18 -19.95 2.08 -15.18
N ASN A 19 -19.89 3.39 -14.91
CA ASN A 19 -19.85 3.92 -13.53
C ASN A 19 -20.94 3.30 -12.63
N SER A 20 -22.17 3.19 -13.13
CA SER A 20 -23.31 2.64 -12.38
C SER A 20 -23.14 1.19 -11.90
N GLN A 21 -22.20 0.43 -12.47
CA GLN A 21 -21.92 -0.94 -12.04
C GLN A 21 -20.93 -0.98 -10.87
N PHE A 22 -20.15 0.07 -10.66
CA PHE A 22 -19.25 0.17 -9.51
C PHE A 22 -20.05 0.72 -8.33
N GLN A 23 -20.38 -0.16 -7.40
CA GLN A 23 -21.14 0.18 -6.20
C GLN A 23 -20.26 0.24 -4.97
N TRP A 24 -19.09 -0.43 -4.99
CA TRP A 24 -18.22 -0.59 -3.83
C TRP A 24 -16.75 -0.34 -4.17
N ILE A 25 -16.01 0.21 -3.21
CA ILE A 25 -14.55 0.18 -3.20
C ILE A 25 -14.14 -0.66 -1.99
N VAL A 26 -13.35 -1.71 -2.23
CA VAL A 26 -12.94 -2.65 -1.18
C VAL A 26 -11.45 -2.52 -0.92
N ILE A 27 -11.10 -2.26 0.33
CA ILE A 27 -9.72 -2.11 0.81
C ILE A 27 -9.22 -3.45 1.34
N HIS A 28 -7.99 -3.79 0.95
CA HIS A 28 -7.29 -5.03 1.28
C HIS A 28 -5.86 -4.71 1.75
N HIS A 29 -5.18 -5.70 2.33
CA HIS A 29 -3.73 -5.71 2.35
C HIS A 29 -3.19 -6.85 1.49
N ALA A 30 -2.02 -6.61 0.91
CA ALA A 30 -1.34 -7.60 0.10
C ALA A 30 -1.12 -8.89 0.90
N ASN A 31 -1.15 -10.02 0.20
CA ASN A 31 -0.87 -11.35 0.75
C ASN A 31 0.63 -11.67 0.84
N LYS A 32 1.49 -10.69 0.55
CA LYS A 32 2.94 -10.81 0.38
C LYS A 32 3.63 -9.55 0.91
N LEU A 33 4.83 -9.72 1.44
CA LEU A 33 5.69 -8.63 1.92
C LEU A 33 6.54 -8.04 0.77
N GLU A 34 5.89 -7.69 -0.33
CA GLU A 34 6.49 -7.16 -1.57
C GLU A 34 5.87 -5.79 -1.90
N ASP A 35 6.60 -4.93 -2.62
CA ASP A 35 6.13 -3.60 -3.00
C ASP A 35 5.19 -3.66 -4.22
N ALA A 36 4.46 -2.58 -4.52
CA ALA A 36 3.33 -2.59 -5.45
C ALA A 36 3.74 -2.96 -6.89
N ARG A 37 4.93 -2.55 -7.33
CA ARG A 37 5.43 -2.90 -8.66
C ARG A 37 5.72 -4.39 -8.75
N GLU A 38 6.39 -4.96 -7.75
CA GLU A 38 6.73 -6.39 -7.67
C GLU A 38 5.46 -7.23 -7.64
N LEU A 39 4.44 -6.82 -6.87
CA LEU A 39 3.16 -7.48 -6.82
C LEU A 39 2.45 -7.46 -8.18
N THR A 40 2.36 -6.31 -8.84
CA THR A 40 1.75 -6.27 -10.19
C THR A 40 2.53 -7.12 -11.20
N ASP A 41 3.86 -7.17 -11.12
CA ASP A 41 4.68 -8.07 -11.94
C ASP A 41 4.41 -9.54 -11.61
N TYR A 42 4.18 -9.90 -10.35
CA TYR A 42 3.83 -11.24 -9.90
C TYR A 42 2.48 -11.69 -10.47
N TYR A 43 1.41 -10.93 -10.28
CA TYR A 43 0.07 -11.26 -10.78
C TYR A 43 0.00 -11.28 -12.31
N LYS A 44 0.82 -10.47 -12.98
CA LYS A 44 0.91 -10.46 -14.45
C LYS A 44 1.59 -11.70 -15.03
N LYS A 45 2.52 -12.31 -14.29
CA LYS A 45 3.32 -13.47 -14.75
C LYS A 45 2.74 -14.81 -14.33
N ASN A 46 1.97 -14.87 -13.25
CA ASN A 46 1.52 -16.11 -12.62
C ASN A 46 0.00 -16.25 -12.65
N ASP A 47 -0.50 -17.48 -12.83
CA ASP A 47 -1.93 -17.79 -12.68
C ASP A 47 -2.17 -18.07 -11.20
N VAL A 48 -2.69 -17.06 -10.49
CA VAL A 48 -2.81 -17.04 -9.04
C VAL A 48 -4.20 -17.48 -8.60
N GLY A 49 -5.20 -17.42 -9.50
CA GLY A 49 -6.60 -17.64 -9.12
C GLY A 49 -7.17 -16.55 -8.22
N ALA A 50 -6.51 -15.39 -8.13
CA ALA A 50 -6.94 -14.22 -7.37
C ALA A 50 -6.33 -12.95 -8.00
N SER A 51 -6.89 -11.77 -7.74
CA SER A 51 -6.32 -10.48 -8.16
C SER A 51 -6.99 -9.30 -7.45
N ALA A 52 -6.45 -8.10 -7.68
CA ALA A 52 -7.06 -6.81 -7.35
C ALA A 52 -6.95 -5.84 -8.53
N ASP A 53 -7.54 -4.66 -8.40
CA ASP A 53 -7.50 -3.65 -9.46
C ASP A 53 -6.29 -2.72 -9.32
N PHE A 54 -5.95 -2.35 -8.07
CA PHE A 54 -4.84 -1.46 -7.73
C PHE A 54 -3.99 -2.01 -6.58
N TRP A 55 -2.71 -1.67 -6.59
CA TRP A 55 -1.76 -1.87 -5.50
C TRP A 55 -1.14 -0.53 -5.09
N VAL A 56 -1.03 -0.30 -3.78
CA VAL A 56 -0.41 0.89 -3.20
C VAL A 56 0.83 0.48 -2.43
N GLY A 57 1.97 1.00 -2.86
CA GLY A 57 3.30 0.61 -2.41
C GLY A 57 3.71 1.20 -1.07
N PHE A 58 4.86 0.76 -0.57
CA PHE A 58 5.44 1.22 0.71
C PHE A 58 5.79 2.71 0.66
N ALA A 59 6.27 3.18 -0.49
CA ALA A 59 6.52 4.61 -0.74
C ALA A 59 5.29 5.31 -1.37
N GLY A 60 4.10 4.74 -1.23
CA GLY A 60 2.85 5.34 -1.70
C GLY A 60 2.72 5.47 -3.22
N ASP A 61 3.57 4.83 -4.03
CA ASP A 61 3.32 4.71 -5.46
C ASP A 61 2.11 3.81 -5.72
N ILE A 62 1.35 4.16 -6.75
CA ILE A 62 0.11 3.46 -7.08
C ILE A 62 0.30 2.75 -8.41
N TRP A 63 -0.04 1.48 -8.46
CA TRP A 63 -0.02 0.65 -9.65
C TRP A 63 -1.38 0.05 -9.94
N GLN A 64 -1.94 0.40 -11.10
CA GLN A 64 -3.11 -0.26 -11.67
C GLN A 64 -2.66 -1.56 -12.34
N GLY A 65 -3.10 -2.70 -11.80
CA GLY A 65 -2.83 -4.03 -12.35
C GLY A 65 -3.97 -4.59 -13.19
N ASN A 66 -5.21 -4.15 -12.98
CA ASN A 66 -6.36 -4.58 -13.78
C ASN A 66 -6.94 -3.44 -14.63
N ASP A 67 -7.38 -3.73 -15.84
CA ASP A 67 -8.25 -2.83 -16.59
C ASP A 67 -9.69 -2.99 -16.08
N TYR A 68 -9.94 -2.37 -14.93
CA TYR A 68 -11.18 -2.52 -14.18
C TYR A 68 -12.41 -2.03 -14.97
N ARG A 69 -12.26 -1.27 -16.05
CA ARG A 69 -13.37 -0.89 -16.94
C ARG A 69 -13.82 -2.01 -17.88
N ASN A 70 -12.95 -2.97 -18.17
CA ASN A 70 -13.22 -4.06 -19.11
C ASN A 70 -13.18 -5.45 -18.48
N PHE A 71 -12.71 -5.57 -17.25
CA PHE A 71 -12.60 -6.82 -16.51
C PHE A 71 -12.94 -6.60 -15.03
N TYR A 72 -13.38 -7.64 -14.34
CA TYR A 72 -13.44 -7.66 -12.88
C TYR A 72 -12.34 -8.54 -12.28
N SER A 73 -11.78 -8.08 -11.15
CA SER A 73 -10.75 -8.76 -10.37
C SER A 73 -11.36 -9.87 -9.49
N TRP A 74 -10.54 -10.85 -9.09
CA TRP A 74 -10.96 -11.98 -8.25
C TRP A 74 -10.49 -11.77 -6.82
N SER A 75 -11.14 -10.85 -6.09
CA SER A 75 -10.65 -10.33 -4.81
C SER A 75 -11.53 -10.70 -3.60
N ILE A 76 -12.86 -10.52 -3.71
CA ILE A 76 -13.79 -10.55 -2.57
C ILE A 76 -14.77 -11.73 -2.61
N GLY A 77 -14.70 -12.57 -3.64
CA GLY A 77 -15.58 -13.72 -3.80
C GLY A 77 -15.42 -14.80 -2.73
N GLY A 78 -16.28 -15.82 -2.82
CA GLY A 78 -16.28 -16.99 -1.91
C GLY A 78 -17.32 -16.89 -0.79
N GLY A 79 -17.25 -17.85 0.14
CA GLY A 79 -18.10 -17.90 1.33
C GLY A 79 -17.51 -17.11 2.50
N VAL A 80 -18.13 -17.26 3.67
CA VAL A 80 -17.65 -16.71 4.94
C VAL A 80 -16.28 -17.30 5.29
N GLN A 81 -15.33 -16.45 5.71
CA GLN A 81 -13.93 -16.80 6.03
C GLN A 81 -13.55 -16.49 7.49
N GLY A 82 -14.51 -16.19 8.35
CA GLY A 82 -14.30 -15.96 9.78
C GLY A 82 -15.61 -15.75 10.54
N ASP A 83 -15.52 -15.54 11.85
CA ASP A 83 -16.70 -15.41 12.72
C ASP A 83 -17.18 -13.95 12.89
N GLY A 84 -16.56 -13.02 12.17
CA GLY A 84 -16.88 -11.59 12.21
C GLY A 84 -18.18 -11.20 11.50
N PRO A 85 -18.67 -9.96 11.71
CA PRO A 85 -19.80 -9.44 10.95
C PRO A 85 -19.45 -9.35 9.45
N HIS A 86 -20.37 -9.80 8.61
CA HIS A 86 -20.23 -9.82 7.15
C HIS A 86 -21.51 -9.27 6.49
N PRO A 87 -21.90 -8.01 6.79
CA PRO A 87 -23.16 -7.42 6.31
C PRO A 87 -23.25 -7.34 4.79
N TYR A 88 -22.12 -7.39 4.08
CA TYR A 88 -22.07 -7.26 2.62
C TYR A 88 -21.79 -8.58 1.89
N LEU A 89 -21.92 -9.73 2.58
CA LEU A 89 -21.79 -11.04 1.96
C LEU A 89 -22.81 -11.18 0.83
N GLN A 90 -22.33 -11.50 -0.38
CA GLN A 90 -23.14 -11.58 -1.61
C GLN A 90 -23.83 -10.27 -2.03
N VAL A 91 -23.48 -9.14 -1.41
CA VAL A 91 -23.93 -7.79 -1.80
C VAL A 91 -22.80 -7.05 -2.51
N ALA A 92 -21.64 -6.98 -1.87
CA ALA A 92 -20.40 -6.61 -2.53
C ALA A 92 -19.85 -7.85 -3.24
N LEU A 93 -19.67 -7.73 -4.55
CA LEU A 93 -19.26 -8.79 -5.47
C LEU A 93 -18.05 -8.33 -6.27
N ASN A 94 -17.25 -9.28 -6.74
CA ASN A 94 -16.16 -8.99 -7.68
C ASN A 94 -16.65 -8.13 -8.86
N THR A 95 -17.86 -8.38 -9.36
CA THR A 95 -18.44 -7.71 -10.53
C THR A 95 -18.85 -6.25 -10.30
N ASN A 96 -19.19 -5.87 -9.06
CA ASN A 96 -19.70 -4.54 -8.72
C ASN A 96 -18.76 -3.72 -7.82
N SER A 97 -17.49 -4.13 -7.72
CA SER A 97 -16.49 -3.47 -6.88
C SER A 97 -15.20 -3.16 -7.62
N VAL A 98 -14.42 -2.24 -7.05
CA VAL A 98 -13.00 -2.04 -7.31
C VAL A 98 -12.22 -2.40 -6.06
N SER A 99 -11.13 -3.16 -6.19
CA SER A 99 -10.31 -3.62 -5.08
C SER A 99 -8.93 -2.95 -5.06
N ILE A 100 -8.56 -2.41 -3.90
CA ILE A 100 -7.28 -1.75 -3.64
C ILE A 100 -6.49 -2.58 -2.61
N GLU A 101 -5.32 -3.05 -3.01
CA GLU A 101 -4.38 -3.79 -2.17
C GLU A 101 -3.32 -2.84 -1.59
N MET A 102 -3.24 -2.76 -0.26
CA MET A 102 -2.22 -1.98 0.43
C MET A 102 -1.02 -2.88 0.75
N CYS A 103 0.17 -2.52 0.30
CA CYS A 103 1.41 -3.21 0.69
C CYS A 103 1.58 -3.15 2.21
N VAL A 104 1.95 -4.27 2.82
CA VAL A 104 1.94 -4.44 4.27
C VAL A 104 3.28 -4.99 4.76
N HIS A 105 3.66 -4.59 5.97
CA HIS A 105 4.80 -5.14 6.69
C HIS A 105 4.34 -5.96 7.89
N LYS A 106 5.27 -6.75 8.42
CA LYS A 106 5.08 -7.54 9.63
C LYS A 106 6.32 -7.44 10.50
N ARG A 107 6.13 -7.13 11.78
CA ARG A 107 7.24 -6.88 12.72
C ARG A 107 7.98 -8.17 13.08
N ASN A 108 7.24 -9.24 13.39
CA ASN A 108 7.78 -10.57 13.65
C ASN A 108 7.21 -11.58 12.64
N GLN A 109 8.09 -12.22 11.87
CA GLN A 109 7.72 -13.18 10.83
C GLN A 109 7.85 -14.66 11.27
N ASP A 110 7.99 -14.92 12.58
CA ASP A 110 7.96 -16.28 13.15
C ASP A 110 6.66 -17.03 12.77
N THR A 111 5.56 -16.28 12.68
CA THR A 111 4.29 -16.71 12.10
C THR A 111 3.91 -15.78 10.96
N MET A 112 3.00 -16.21 10.08
CA MET A 112 2.46 -15.42 8.97
C MET A 112 0.92 -15.48 8.96
N ASN A 113 0.30 -15.56 10.14
CA ASN A 113 -1.14 -15.74 10.22
C ASN A 113 -1.86 -14.40 10.04
N ASP A 114 -3.01 -14.45 9.37
CA ASP A 114 -3.93 -13.32 9.25
C ASP A 114 -4.48 -12.86 10.61
N THR A 115 -4.36 -13.67 11.67
CA THR A 115 -4.80 -13.33 13.03
C THR A 115 -3.73 -12.64 13.87
N ASP A 116 -2.47 -12.60 13.41
CA ASP A 116 -1.40 -11.96 14.14
C ASP A 116 -1.65 -10.44 14.24
N LYS A 117 -1.11 -9.80 15.29
CA LYS A 117 -1.42 -8.40 15.65
C LYS A 117 -0.26 -7.44 15.45
N ASP A 118 0.70 -7.83 14.64
CA ASP A 118 1.95 -7.09 14.42
C ASP A 118 2.17 -6.75 12.94
N TRP A 119 1.15 -6.94 12.10
CA TRP A 119 1.07 -6.36 10.77
C TRP A 119 0.93 -4.83 10.87
N TYR A 120 1.46 -4.10 9.89
CA TYR A 120 1.37 -2.64 9.82
C TYR A 120 1.52 -2.12 8.40
N PHE A 121 1.03 -0.90 8.18
CA PHE A 121 1.21 -0.16 6.93
C PHE A 121 2.24 0.95 7.12
N GLU A 122 2.93 1.32 6.04
CA GLU A 122 3.67 2.59 6.00
C GLU A 122 2.67 3.75 5.92
N ASP A 123 3.03 4.90 6.51
CA ASP A 123 2.16 6.08 6.53
C ASP A 123 1.82 6.56 5.09
N ALA A 124 2.79 6.48 4.16
CA ALA A 124 2.53 6.77 2.74
C ALA A 124 1.61 5.79 2.06
N THR A 125 1.65 4.50 2.40
CA THR A 125 0.71 3.52 1.85
C THR A 125 -0.72 3.91 2.25
N VAL A 126 -0.93 4.26 3.52
CA VAL A 126 -2.24 4.70 4.05
C VAL A 126 -2.71 5.97 3.34
N GLU A 127 -1.84 6.97 3.25
CA GLU A 127 -2.17 8.25 2.62
C GLU A 127 -2.47 8.15 1.13
N SER A 128 -1.65 7.43 0.37
CA SER A 128 -1.87 7.20 -1.06
C SER A 128 -3.10 6.35 -1.32
N ALA A 129 -3.38 5.35 -0.49
CA ALA A 129 -4.60 4.56 -0.59
C ALA A 129 -5.83 5.40 -0.28
N ALA A 130 -5.76 6.32 0.69
CA ALA A 130 -6.84 7.24 0.99
C ALA A 130 -7.10 8.22 -0.16
N TRP A 131 -6.03 8.78 -0.76
CA TRP A 131 -6.13 9.62 -1.95
C TRP A 131 -6.73 8.84 -3.14
N LEU A 132 -6.24 7.62 -3.41
CA LEU A 132 -6.73 6.78 -4.50
C LEU A 132 -8.20 6.42 -4.31
N THR A 133 -8.59 6.10 -3.07
CA THR A 133 -9.99 5.81 -2.73
C THR A 133 -10.87 7.02 -3.00
N ALA A 134 -10.48 8.21 -2.54
CA ALA A 134 -11.23 9.44 -2.81
C ALA A 134 -11.32 9.74 -4.32
N HIS A 135 -10.21 9.57 -5.05
CA HIS A 135 -10.18 9.74 -6.50
C HIS A 135 -11.15 8.79 -7.23
N LEU A 136 -11.17 7.51 -6.84
CA LEU A 136 -12.09 6.51 -7.40
C LEU A 136 -13.54 6.77 -6.98
N MET A 137 -13.79 7.27 -5.77
CA MET A 137 -15.12 7.69 -5.33
C MET A 137 -15.69 8.78 -6.23
N GLU A 138 -14.90 9.81 -6.55
CA GLU A 138 -15.30 10.86 -7.49
C GLU A 138 -15.49 10.30 -8.90
N GLU A 139 -14.55 9.50 -9.40
CA GLU A 139 -14.59 8.96 -10.76
C GLU A 139 -15.80 8.05 -10.99
N LEU A 140 -16.13 7.22 -9.99
CA LEU A 140 -17.14 6.17 -10.09
C LEU A 140 -18.48 6.56 -9.45
N ASN A 141 -18.54 7.70 -8.78
CA ASN A 141 -19.70 8.18 -8.01
C ASN A 141 -20.11 7.17 -6.92
N VAL A 142 -19.16 6.84 -6.05
CA VAL A 142 -19.31 5.92 -4.90
C VAL A 142 -19.19 6.71 -3.60
N ASP A 143 -20.15 6.53 -2.69
CA ASP A 143 -20.17 7.22 -1.39
C ASP A 143 -19.24 6.55 -0.37
N ILE A 144 -18.85 7.30 0.67
CA ILE A 144 -17.92 6.83 1.71
C ILE A 144 -18.45 5.61 2.50
N ASP A 145 -19.78 5.46 2.57
CA ASP A 145 -20.44 4.32 3.20
C ASP A 145 -20.28 3.03 2.38
N HIS A 146 -19.91 3.14 1.11
CA HIS A 146 -19.60 2.04 0.21
C HIS A 146 -18.09 1.80 0.02
N VAL A 147 -17.26 2.46 0.83
CA VAL A 147 -15.86 2.10 1.05
C VAL A 147 -15.80 1.12 2.22
N ILE A 148 -15.42 -0.12 1.96
CA ILE A 148 -15.49 -1.23 2.93
C ILE A 148 -14.19 -2.04 2.96
N ARG A 149 -14.00 -2.87 3.97
CA ARG A 149 -12.91 -3.86 4.05
C ARG A 149 -13.39 -5.19 3.49
N HIS A 150 -12.48 -6.06 3.05
CA HIS A 150 -12.85 -7.46 2.73
C HIS A 150 -13.49 -8.16 3.94
N TYR A 151 -13.05 -7.80 5.15
CA TYR A 151 -13.68 -8.21 6.40
C TYR A 151 -15.19 -7.94 6.45
N ASP A 152 -15.65 -6.78 5.99
CA ASP A 152 -17.06 -6.42 6.02
C ASP A 152 -17.88 -7.21 4.96
N VAL A 153 -17.20 -7.81 3.97
CA VAL A 153 -17.82 -8.65 2.94
C VAL A 153 -18.02 -10.07 3.44
N ASN A 154 -16.98 -10.73 3.95
CA ASN A 154 -17.04 -12.16 4.27
C ASN A 154 -16.28 -12.57 5.53
N ALA A 155 -15.98 -11.62 6.42
CA ALA A 155 -15.24 -11.81 7.67
C ALA A 155 -13.79 -12.28 7.54
N LYS A 156 -13.20 -12.28 6.33
CA LYS A 156 -11.75 -12.46 6.16
C LYS A 156 -11.02 -11.31 6.87
N ILE A 157 -10.01 -11.61 7.68
CA ILE A 157 -9.22 -10.59 8.39
C ILE A 157 -8.31 -9.83 7.40
N CYS A 158 -8.94 -8.97 6.59
CA CYS A 158 -8.30 -8.23 5.52
C CYS A 158 -9.03 -6.87 5.34
N PRO A 159 -8.34 -5.73 5.47
CA PRO A 159 -6.94 -5.60 5.85
C PRO A 159 -6.77 -5.76 7.38
N ASN A 160 -5.99 -6.75 7.84
CA ASN A 160 -5.63 -6.99 9.23
C ASN A 160 -5.36 -5.70 10.07
N PRO A 161 -4.45 -4.76 9.69
CA PRO A 161 -4.20 -3.58 10.52
C PRO A 161 -5.46 -2.74 10.78
N PHE A 162 -6.39 -2.68 9.83
CA PHE A 162 -7.68 -1.97 9.96
C PHE A 162 -8.80 -2.85 10.53
N VAL A 163 -8.61 -4.16 10.68
CA VAL A 163 -9.56 -5.04 11.39
C VAL A 163 -9.30 -5.00 12.89
N TYR A 164 -8.02 -5.00 13.29
CA TYR A 164 -7.63 -4.96 14.69
C TYR A 164 -7.46 -3.55 15.26
N ASP A 165 -7.31 -2.53 14.42
CA ASP A 165 -7.14 -1.13 14.83
C ASP A 165 -6.03 -0.96 15.88
N ASN A 166 -4.92 -1.68 15.68
CA ASN A 166 -3.81 -1.83 16.62
C ASN A 166 -2.50 -1.20 16.12
N ASP A 167 -2.58 -0.35 15.10
CA ASP A 167 -1.46 0.39 14.53
C ASP A 167 -1.76 1.91 14.50
N LYS A 168 -0.83 2.72 13.96
CA LYS A 168 -0.93 4.20 13.99
C LYS A 168 -2.25 4.74 13.43
N THR A 169 -2.73 4.19 12.32
CA THR A 169 -3.99 4.59 11.68
C THR A 169 -5.02 3.47 11.80
N THR A 170 -6.17 3.79 12.40
CA THR A 170 -7.33 2.88 12.46
C THR A 170 -8.17 2.96 11.18
N TRP A 171 -9.12 2.04 11.01
CA TRP A 171 -10.08 2.08 9.91
C TRP A 171 -10.86 3.40 9.84
N ALA A 172 -11.30 3.91 10.99
CA ALA A 172 -11.96 5.20 11.07
C ALA A 172 -11.02 6.35 10.63
N GLY A 173 -9.76 6.33 11.09
CA GLY A 173 -8.76 7.30 10.67
C GLY A 173 -8.45 7.24 9.17
N PHE A 174 -8.47 6.05 8.57
CA PHE A 174 -8.36 5.91 7.12
C PHE A 174 -9.56 6.56 6.39
N LYS A 175 -10.80 6.28 6.83
CA LYS A 175 -11.99 6.93 6.25
C LYS A 175 -11.97 8.45 6.39
N ASP A 176 -11.49 8.98 7.52
CA ASP A 176 -11.33 10.43 7.71
C ASP A 176 -10.37 11.04 6.69
N LYS A 177 -9.24 10.35 6.40
CA LYS A 177 -8.31 10.77 5.35
C LYS A 177 -8.97 10.74 3.96
N VAL A 178 -9.75 9.71 3.65
CA VAL A 178 -10.51 9.63 2.38
C VAL A 178 -11.45 10.84 2.22
N VAL A 179 -12.26 11.14 3.25
CA VAL A 179 -13.18 12.29 3.23
C VAL A 179 -12.43 13.61 3.08
N ARG A 180 -11.27 13.75 3.73
CA ARG A 180 -10.41 14.94 3.60
C ARG A 180 -9.95 15.16 2.16
N TYR A 181 -9.55 14.10 1.44
CA TYR A 181 -9.17 14.21 0.03
C TYR A 181 -10.38 14.51 -0.86
N LEU A 182 -11.54 13.90 -0.58
CA LEU A 182 -12.78 14.14 -1.33
C LEU A 182 -13.29 15.60 -1.19
N GLY A 183 -13.12 16.22 -0.03
CA GLY A 183 -13.57 17.59 0.26
C GLY A 183 -12.77 18.72 -0.39
N GLY A 184 -11.97 18.45 -1.42
CA GLY A 184 -11.12 19.45 -2.07
C GLY A 184 -9.82 19.75 -1.30
N GLY A 185 -9.37 18.82 -0.46
CA GLY A 185 -8.00 18.77 0.04
C GLY A 185 -7.03 18.50 -1.11
N ASN A 186 -6.86 19.47 -2.02
CA ASN A 186 -6.05 19.42 -3.24
C ASN A 186 -4.54 19.34 -2.99
N GLY A 187 -4.11 18.95 -1.79
CA GLY A 187 -2.72 18.55 -1.58
C GLY A 187 -2.54 17.13 -2.09
N SER A 188 -1.46 16.88 -2.85
CA SER A 188 -0.79 15.59 -2.70
C SER A 188 -0.66 15.29 -1.20
N PRO A 189 -0.74 14.03 -0.78
CA PRO A 189 -0.52 13.71 0.62
C PRO A 189 0.71 14.43 1.16
N ASP A 190 0.63 14.94 2.39
CA ASP A 190 1.76 15.58 3.05
C ASP A 190 2.77 14.52 3.54
N ILE A 191 3.12 13.62 2.63
CA ILE A 191 4.09 12.56 2.81
C ILE A 191 5.47 13.18 2.67
N THR A 192 6.32 12.87 3.64
CA THR A 192 7.76 13.09 3.52
C THR A 192 8.41 11.75 3.22
N TYR A 193 9.11 11.66 2.09
CA TYR A 193 9.89 10.51 1.69
C TYR A 193 11.29 10.62 2.30
N TYR A 194 11.66 9.69 3.17
CA TYR A 194 12.99 9.60 3.76
C TYR A 194 13.79 8.52 3.03
N VAL A 195 15.00 8.84 2.59
CA VAL A 195 15.88 7.84 1.98
C VAL A 195 16.78 7.27 3.06
N GLN A 196 16.50 6.05 3.50
CA GLN A 196 17.30 5.35 4.50
C GLN A 196 18.38 4.50 3.82
N ALA A 197 19.65 4.85 4.04
CA ALA A 197 20.83 4.22 3.45
C ALA A 197 21.46 3.15 4.36
N GLY A 198 20.63 2.35 5.05
CA GLY A 198 21.06 1.27 5.95
C GLY A 198 20.59 1.45 7.40
N ALA A 199 20.53 0.33 8.13
CA ALA A 199 20.13 0.29 9.54
C ALA A 199 20.99 -0.75 10.28
N TYR A 200 21.61 -0.34 11.39
CA TYR A 200 22.64 -1.13 12.09
C TYR A 200 22.36 -1.17 13.59
N LYS A 201 22.68 -2.29 14.25
CA LYS A 201 22.62 -2.38 15.72
C LYS A 201 23.79 -1.66 16.42
N ASP A 202 24.93 -1.57 15.74
CA ASP A 202 26.15 -0.98 16.27
C ASP A 202 26.40 0.43 15.71
N LYS A 203 26.70 1.37 16.61
CA LYS A 203 26.91 2.79 16.26
C LYS A 203 28.18 3.01 15.46
N ALA A 204 29.25 2.27 15.77
CA ALA A 204 30.53 2.44 15.09
C ALA A 204 30.40 2.05 13.62
N THR A 205 29.77 0.91 13.35
CA THR A 205 29.46 0.43 12.00
C THR A 205 28.63 1.44 11.21
N ALA A 206 27.55 1.98 11.81
CA ALA A 206 26.73 3.00 11.16
C ALA A 206 27.55 4.27 10.81
N ASN A 207 28.42 4.71 11.73
CA ASN A 207 29.27 5.87 11.51
C ASN A 207 30.32 5.64 10.41
N GLU A 208 30.94 4.46 10.36
CA GLU A 208 31.89 4.10 9.30
C GLU A 208 31.24 4.13 7.92
N GLN A 209 30.03 3.55 7.79
CA GLN A 209 29.27 3.59 6.54
C GLN A 209 28.85 5.02 6.17
N ALA A 210 28.40 5.82 7.14
CA ALA A 210 28.07 7.22 6.92
C ALA A 210 29.30 8.05 6.48
N ILE A 211 30.50 7.76 7.00
CA ILE A 211 31.75 8.39 6.56
C ILE A 211 32.05 8.03 5.11
N LEU A 212 31.95 6.76 4.72
CA LEU A 212 32.15 6.33 3.34
C LEU A 212 31.18 7.03 2.38
N MET A 213 29.90 7.15 2.75
CA MET A 213 28.91 7.89 1.98
C MET A 213 29.25 9.38 1.84
N LYS A 214 29.72 10.02 2.93
CA LYS A 214 30.18 11.43 2.91
C LYS A 214 31.39 11.62 1.99
N ILE A 215 32.35 10.69 2.00
CA ILE A 215 33.50 10.70 1.08
C ILE A 215 33.04 10.62 -0.38
N LEU A 216 32.02 9.80 -0.66
CA LEU A 216 31.40 9.69 -1.98
C LEU A 216 30.47 10.87 -2.34
N GLY A 217 30.40 11.89 -1.47
CA GLY A 217 29.68 13.13 -1.71
C GLY A 217 28.20 13.09 -1.36
N PHE A 218 27.73 12.06 -0.66
CA PHE A 218 26.36 12.03 -0.14
C PHE A 218 26.25 12.84 1.15
N LYS A 219 25.14 13.56 1.30
CA LYS A 219 24.78 14.20 2.57
C LYS A 219 23.94 13.20 3.35
N VAL A 220 24.52 12.67 4.43
CA VAL A 220 23.84 11.69 5.28
C VAL A 220 24.03 12.02 6.76
N ASP A 221 23.03 11.65 7.56
CA ASP A 221 23.04 11.73 9.01
C ASP A 221 22.69 10.39 9.63
N VAL A 222 23.12 10.16 10.89
CA VAL A 222 22.85 8.92 11.62
C VAL A 222 21.88 9.22 12.76
N ALA A 223 20.71 8.59 12.75
CA ALA A 223 19.70 8.69 13.78
C ALA A 223 19.52 7.36 14.51
N PHE A 224 19.21 7.39 15.81
CA PHE A 224 18.86 6.19 16.57
C PHE A 224 17.34 6.12 16.73
N THR A 225 16.69 5.18 16.04
CA THR A 225 15.23 4.98 16.04
C THR A 225 14.92 3.49 15.93
N ASP A 226 13.83 3.03 16.54
CA ASP A 226 13.42 1.61 16.57
C ASP A 226 14.57 0.66 16.94
N ASP A 227 15.34 1.03 17.98
CA ASP A 227 16.50 0.29 18.48
C ASP A 227 17.63 0.05 17.46
N LEU A 228 17.68 0.84 16.38
CA LEU A 228 18.69 0.78 15.33
C LEU A 228 19.30 2.16 15.05
N TYR A 229 20.58 2.16 14.68
CA TYR A 229 21.26 3.30 14.07
C TYR A 229 20.98 3.30 12.57
N LYS A 230 20.08 4.17 12.14
CA LYS A 230 19.63 4.31 10.75
C LYS A 230 20.37 5.48 10.09
N ILE A 231 20.88 5.26 8.89
CA ILE A 231 21.55 6.30 8.10
C ILE A 231 20.50 6.93 7.19
N GLU A 232 20.27 8.23 7.30
CA GLU A 232 19.31 8.98 6.49
C GLU A 232 20.06 9.84 5.46
N ALA A 233 19.68 9.73 4.19
CA ALA A 233 20.27 10.43 3.06
C ALA A 233 19.36 11.56 2.52
N GLY A 234 18.45 12.06 3.37
CA GLY A 234 17.59 13.20 3.12
C GLY A 234 16.10 12.90 3.25
N ALA A 235 15.35 13.99 3.37
CA ALA A 235 13.89 14.03 3.39
C ALA A 235 13.39 14.80 2.17
N PHE A 236 12.42 14.25 1.44
CA PHE A 236 11.95 14.77 0.16
C PHE A 236 10.42 14.85 0.16
N LYS A 237 9.86 15.93 -0.38
CA LYS A 237 8.42 16.03 -0.67
C LYS A 237 8.05 15.49 -2.06
N ASP A 238 9.06 15.15 -2.84
CA ASP A 238 8.96 14.73 -4.23
C ASP A 238 9.53 13.31 -4.34
N LYS A 239 8.67 12.35 -4.66
CA LYS A 239 9.02 10.93 -4.70
C LYS A 239 10.10 10.66 -5.76
N ASP A 240 10.05 11.31 -6.91
CA ASP A 240 11.03 11.08 -7.99
C ASP A 240 12.44 11.50 -7.53
N LYS A 241 12.54 12.53 -6.68
CA LYS A 241 13.82 12.94 -6.08
C LYS A 241 14.31 11.95 -5.03
N ALA A 242 13.40 11.39 -4.23
CA ALA A 242 13.73 10.33 -3.28
C ALA A 242 14.19 9.06 -4.02
N ASP A 243 13.48 8.65 -5.07
CA ASP A 243 13.81 7.51 -5.94
C ASP A 243 15.19 7.70 -6.58
N ALA A 244 15.47 8.89 -7.14
CA ALA A 244 16.76 9.20 -7.74
C ALA A 244 17.92 9.12 -6.72
N MET A 245 17.72 9.60 -5.48
CA MET A 245 18.72 9.47 -4.41
C MET A 245 18.91 8.00 -3.99
N CYS A 246 17.81 7.26 -3.81
CA CYS A 246 17.82 5.85 -3.46
C CYS A 246 18.56 5.01 -4.52
N GLU A 247 18.28 5.23 -5.81
CA GLU A 247 19.00 4.58 -6.90
C GLU A 247 20.49 4.95 -6.91
N LYS A 248 20.84 6.21 -6.66
CA LYS A 248 22.23 6.65 -6.65
C LYS A 248 23.04 5.94 -5.56
N LEU A 249 22.46 5.77 -4.36
CA LEU A 249 23.06 5.00 -3.27
C LEU A 249 23.22 3.52 -3.63
N LYS A 250 22.17 2.90 -4.20
CA LYS A 250 22.22 1.50 -4.67
C LYS A 250 23.30 1.28 -5.71
N LYS A 251 23.47 2.20 -6.67
CA LYS A 251 24.52 2.14 -7.72
C LYS A 251 25.93 2.23 -7.15
N THR A 252 26.10 2.82 -5.96
CA THR A 252 27.39 2.86 -5.24
C THR A 252 27.64 1.63 -4.34
N GLY A 253 26.71 0.67 -4.32
CA GLY A 253 26.83 -0.57 -3.54
C GLY A 253 26.28 -0.49 -2.12
N PHE A 254 25.67 0.64 -1.73
CA PHE A 254 24.99 0.74 -0.43
C PHE A 254 23.57 0.19 -0.51
N THR A 255 23.10 -0.38 0.59
CA THR A 255 21.68 -0.66 0.79
C THR A 255 20.93 0.66 0.93
N ALA A 256 19.79 0.81 0.26
CA ALA A 256 18.92 1.97 0.42
C ALA A 256 17.46 1.57 0.25
N VAL A 257 16.59 2.16 1.06
CA VAL A 257 15.13 2.02 0.99
C VAL A 257 14.49 3.39 1.18
N ILE A 258 13.28 3.57 0.66
CA ILE A 258 12.48 4.76 0.95
C ILE A 258 11.51 4.40 2.06
N THR A 259 11.52 5.19 3.14
CA THR A 259 10.52 5.16 4.21
C THR A 259 9.74 6.45 4.18
N THR A 260 8.64 6.53 4.93
CA THR A 260 7.73 7.68 4.87
C THR A 260 7.28 8.13 6.24
N GLY A 261 6.87 9.40 6.35
CA GLY A 261 6.32 9.99 7.58
C GLY A 261 5.89 11.43 7.41
#